data_AF-A0A7V9L8M4-F1
#
_entry.id   AF-A0A7V9L8M4-F1
#
_cell.length_a   1.000
_cell.length_b   1.000
_cell.length_c   1.000
_cell.angle_alpha   90.00
_cell.angle_beta   90.00
_cell.angle_gamma   90.00
#
_symmetry.space_group_name_H-M   'P 1'
#
loop_
_entity.id
_entity.type
_entity.pdbx_description
1 polymer ?
#
loop_
_entity_poly.entity_id
_entity_poly.type
_entity_poly.pdbx_seq_one_letter_code
_entity_poly.pdbx_strand_id
1 'polypeptide(L)'
;MNRINVCALILLATGCSSLVDDPCSEGYHLQEGRCVEAVVPQPPSQPPSPPVLCIFQESDPMNCGECNHVCASGICDVSQCVGENSGHVVLIGHDYARYNPAMAQVLGNAITLANRHDVGIARLADSTTPNSANGTGAAITTVMTDLGRPWHEALLPAPGEPLTGVDVLIVFARVGNPDTALAAGAAWSRSIDELLDRAGVVIVLEGAGGVGYRFAEGATMFNVGPPLDVTRELTMVNDAQDAVVQHVVSPYLADSTSVAFPGQTGVIGVPAGAVVVHLTR
;
A
#
# COMPACT_ATOMS: atom_id res chain seq x y z
N MET A 1 27.30 84.34 -22.21
CA MET A 1 26.89 83.85 -23.55
C MET A 1 25.50 83.24 -23.40
N ASN A 2 24.44 84.04 -23.59
CA ASN A 2 23.47 84.02 -24.73
C ASN A 2 22.62 82.73 -24.77
N ARG A 3 21.28 82.70 -24.73
CA ARG A 3 20.16 83.56 -25.24
C ARG A 3 18.90 83.33 -24.35
N ILE A 4 18.00 84.26 -23.99
CA ILE A 4 16.93 85.02 -24.70
C ILE A 4 15.90 84.19 -25.50
N ASN A 5 14.64 84.17 -25.04
CA ASN A 5 13.35 84.42 -25.76
C ASN A 5 12.19 84.20 -24.75
N VAL A 6 11.41 85.21 -24.30
CA VAL A 6 10.32 85.98 -24.95
C VAL A 6 9.20 85.11 -25.52
N CYS A 7 8.05 85.09 -24.83
CA CYS A 7 6.68 85.06 -25.37
C CYS A 7 5.72 85.33 -24.20
N ALA A 8 5.12 86.52 -24.10
CA ALA A 8 3.92 86.98 -24.82
C ALA A 8 2.63 86.63 -24.05
N LEU A 9 2.04 87.72 -23.55
CA LEU A 9 0.81 87.89 -22.79
C LEU A 9 -0.43 87.57 -23.64
N ILE A 10 -1.34 86.71 -23.16
CA ILE A 10 -2.76 86.69 -23.57
C ILE A 10 -3.64 86.41 -22.34
N LEU A 11 -4.42 87.43 -21.94
CA LEU A 11 -5.58 87.33 -21.06
C LEU A 11 -6.72 86.63 -21.80
N LEU A 12 -7.36 85.61 -21.22
CA LEU A 12 -8.79 85.32 -21.42
C LEU A 12 -9.35 84.64 -20.16
N ALA A 13 -10.42 85.23 -19.63
CA ALA A 13 -11.19 84.77 -18.48
C ALA A 13 -11.97 83.49 -18.79
N THR A 14 -12.18 82.63 -17.79
CA THR A 14 -13.50 82.17 -17.27
C THR A 14 -13.38 80.78 -16.63
N GLY A 15 -13.93 80.65 -15.42
CA GLY A 15 -14.20 79.35 -14.80
C GLY A 15 -13.27 78.97 -13.64
N CYS A 16 -13.36 79.67 -12.51
CA CYS A 16 -12.95 79.07 -11.24
C CYS A 16 -13.99 78.02 -10.85
N SER A 17 -13.94 76.84 -11.47
CA SER A 17 -14.45 75.64 -10.81
C SER A 17 -13.49 75.36 -9.67
N SER A 18 -13.91 75.68 -8.45
CA SER A 18 -13.22 75.23 -7.24
C SER A 18 -13.07 73.71 -7.33
N LEU A 19 -11.86 73.25 -7.66
CA LEU A 19 -11.38 71.96 -7.19
C LEU A 19 -11.35 72.07 -5.67
N VAL A 20 -12.48 71.75 -5.06
CA VAL A 20 -12.53 71.40 -3.66
C VAL A 20 -11.90 70.02 -3.66
N ASP A 21 -10.64 69.94 -3.23
CA ASP A 21 -10.02 68.66 -2.88
C ASP A 21 -11.02 67.93 -1.98
N ASP A 22 -11.40 66.71 -2.38
CA ASP A 22 -12.32 65.88 -1.62
C ASP A 22 -11.74 65.78 -0.19
N PRO A 23 -12.42 66.28 0.86
CA PRO A 23 -11.86 66.32 2.21
C PRO A 23 -11.70 64.92 2.81
N CYS A 24 -12.11 63.88 2.09
CA CYS A 24 -12.03 62.50 2.50
C CYS A 24 -10.64 61.91 2.25
N SER A 25 -10.21 61.04 3.16
CA SER A 25 -8.97 60.25 3.04
C SER A 25 -9.00 59.37 1.79
N GLU A 26 -7.82 59.01 1.28
CA GLU A 26 -7.68 58.04 0.19
C GLU A 26 -8.47 56.74 0.50
N GLY A 27 -9.34 56.31 -0.43
CA GLY A 27 -10.25 55.18 -0.25
C GLY A 27 -11.69 55.55 0.19
N TYR A 28 -11.97 56.82 0.44
CA TYR A 28 -13.30 57.33 0.81
C TYR A 28 -13.77 58.39 -0.18
N HIS A 29 -15.09 58.55 -0.33
CA HIS A 29 -15.69 59.64 -1.13
C HIS A 29 -16.82 60.32 -0.34
N LEU A 30 -17.05 61.60 -0.60
CA LEU A 30 -18.08 62.37 0.10
C LEU A 30 -19.49 62.04 -0.43
N GLN A 31 -20.34 61.44 0.40
CA GLN A 31 -21.76 61.20 0.12
C GLN A 31 -22.62 61.84 1.21
N GLU A 32 -23.53 62.74 0.83
CA GLU A 32 -24.43 63.48 1.75
C GLU A 32 -23.71 64.21 2.90
N GLY A 33 -22.51 64.73 2.63
CA GLY A 33 -21.70 65.45 3.61
C GLY A 33 -20.97 64.56 4.62
N ARG A 34 -20.86 63.25 4.36
CA ARG A 34 -20.04 62.30 5.13
C ARG A 34 -19.11 61.52 4.21
N CYS A 35 -17.89 61.26 4.69
CA CYS A 35 -16.96 60.37 3.99
C CYS A 35 -17.41 58.92 4.15
N VAL A 36 -17.71 58.25 3.04
CA VAL A 36 -18.08 56.83 2.99
C VAL A 36 -17.02 56.05 2.22
N GLU A 37 -16.74 54.83 2.66
CA GLU A 37 -15.72 53.98 2.03
C GLU A 37 -16.15 53.70 0.59
N ALA A 38 -15.23 53.88 -0.35
CA ALA A 38 -15.48 53.55 -1.74
C ALA A 38 -15.70 52.04 -1.81
N VAL A 39 -16.93 51.60 -2.06
CA VAL A 39 -17.23 50.20 -2.33
C VAL A 39 -16.51 49.84 -3.60
N VAL A 40 -15.33 49.23 -3.47
CA VAL A 40 -14.61 48.64 -4.60
C VAL A 40 -15.58 47.62 -5.19
N PRO A 41 -16.00 47.77 -6.46
CA PRO A 41 -16.85 46.79 -7.11
C PRO A 41 -16.14 45.45 -6.98
N GLN A 42 -16.73 44.52 -6.21
CA GLN A 42 -16.20 43.17 -6.18
C GLN A 42 -16.19 42.68 -7.63
N PRO A 43 -15.05 42.17 -8.14
CA PRO A 43 -15.03 41.51 -9.43
C PRO A 43 -16.20 40.52 -9.47
N PRO A 44 -16.94 40.42 -10.59
CA PRO A 44 -18.04 39.47 -10.69
C PRO A 44 -17.54 38.13 -10.19
N SER A 45 -18.24 37.57 -9.20
CA SER A 45 -17.87 36.30 -8.60
C SER A 45 -17.61 35.32 -9.72
N GLN A 46 -16.36 34.86 -9.84
CA GLN A 46 -16.04 33.88 -10.86
C GLN A 46 -16.99 32.70 -10.68
N PRO A 47 -17.61 32.20 -11.77
CA PRO A 47 -18.45 31.02 -11.68
C PRO A 47 -17.65 29.91 -10.99
N PRO A 48 -18.30 29.08 -10.15
CA PRO A 48 -17.62 27.97 -9.50
C PRO A 48 -16.88 27.17 -10.57
N SER A 49 -15.58 27.00 -10.39
CA SER A 49 -14.78 26.19 -11.31
C SER A 49 -15.42 24.82 -11.41
N PRO A 50 -15.58 24.26 -12.63
CA PRO A 50 -16.16 22.93 -12.78
C PRO A 50 -15.36 21.94 -11.93
N PRO A 51 -16.02 20.91 -11.35
CA PRO A 51 -15.33 19.90 -10.57
C PRO A 51 -14.21 19.31 -11.42
N VAL A 52 -12.98 19.37 -10.91
CA VAL A 52 -11.82 18.78 -11.56
C VAL A 52 -12.08 17.29 -11.68
N LEU A 53 -12.17 16.80 -12.92
CA LEU A 53 -12.26 15.37 -13.21
C LEU A 53 -10.86 14.79 -13.04
N CYS A 54 -10.50 14.35 -11.83
CA CYS A 54 -9.22 13.71 -11.51
C CYS A 54 -9.12 12.26 -12.05
N ILE A 55 -9.64 12.04 -13.25
CA ILE A 55 -9.54 10.82 -14.05
C ILE A 55 -8.74 11.06 -15.34
N PHE A 56 -8.56 12.31 -15.77
CA PHE A 56 -7.80 12.61 -16.98
C PHE A 56 -6.34 12.91 -16.64
N GLN A 57 -5.49 11.94 -16.98
CA GLN A 57 -4.04 11.94 -16.80
C GLN A 57 -3.36 13.19 -17.41
N GLU A 58 -3.93 13.76 -18.48
CA GLU A 58 -3.45 14.99 -19.13
C GLU A 58 -3.68 16.26 -18.28
N SER A 59 -4.74 16.26 -17.47
CA SER A 59 -5.09 17.39 -16.60
C SER A 59 -4.56 17.23 -15.17
N ASP A 60 -4.31 16.00 -14.75
CA ASP A 60 -3.87 15.67 -13.40
C ASP A 60 -2.97 14.43 -13.41
N PRO A 61 -1.69 14.58 -13.78
CA PRO A 61 -0.75 13.46 -13.85
C PRO A 61 -0.45 12.84 -12.47
N MET A 62 -0.90 13.45 -11.38
CA MET A 62 -0.75 12.94 -10.02
C MET A 62 -1.88 11.97 -9.64
N ASN A 63 -2.97 11.89 -10.39
CA ASN A 63 -4.10 11.01 -10.12
C ASN A 63 -4.22 9.93 -11.19
N CYS A 64 -3.88 8.71 -10.81
CA CYS A 64 -3.71 7.61 -11.72
C CYS A 64 -4.98 6.76 -11.82
N GLY A 65 -5.81 7.05 -12.82
CA GLY A 65 -7.07 6.32 -13.04
C GLY A 65 -8.23 6.73 -12.14
N GLU A 66 -7.96 7.24 -10.93
CA GLU A 66 -8.97 7.80 -10.03
C GLU A 66 -8.43 8.93 -9.13
N CYS A 67 -9.35 9.69 -8.53
CA CYS A 67 -9.02 10.81 -7.67
C CYS A 67 -8.32 10.35 -6.37
N ASN A 68 -7.19 10.99 -6.06
CA ASN A 68 -6.27 10.71 -4.96
C ASN A 68 -5.46 9.41 -5.09
N HIS A 69 -5.39 8.79 -6.28
CA HIS A 69 -4.52 7.65 -6.52
C HIS A 69 -3.15 8.13 -7.04
N VAL A 70 -2.27 8.53 -6.13
CA VAL A 70 -0.91 8.98 -6.47
C VAL A 70 0.04 7.81 -6.45
N CYS A 71 0.69 7.53 -7.58
CA CYS A 71 1.67 6.46 -7.67
C CYS A 71 2.89 6.74 -6.78
N ALA A 72 3.35 5.75 -6.02
CA ALA A 72 4.56 5.82 -5.21
C ALA A 72 5.82 6.09 -6.06
N SER A 73 5.82 5.61 -7.31
CA SER A 73 6.86 5.90 -8.30
C SER A 73 6.77 7.32 -8.89
N GLY A 74 5.65 8.00 -8.72
CA GLY A 74 5.30 9.24 -9.43
C GLY A 74 5.00 9.05 -10.92
N ILE A 75 4.93 7.81 -11.40
CA ILE A 75 4.67 7.50 -12.81
C ILE A 75 3.33 6.78 -12.93
N CYS A 76 2.38 7.43 -13.58
CA CYS A 76 1.16 6.80 -14.06
C CYS A 76 1.28 6.56 -15.56
N ASP A 77 0.95 5.36 -16.05
CA ASP A 77 0.79 5.03 -17.47
C ASP A 77 -0.55 4.31 -17.68
N VAL A 78 -1.34 4.80 -18.63
CA VAL A 78 -2.69 4.26 -18.95
C VAL A 78 -3.53 3.95 -17.70
N SER A 79 -3.61 4.90 -16.76
CA SER A 79 -4.33 4.74 -15.49
C SER A 79 -3.82 3.61 -14.58
N GLN A 80 -2.55 3.22 -14.70
CA GLN A 80 -1.86 2.28 -13.82
C GLN A 80 -0.52 2.85 -13.35
N CYS A 81 -0.18 2.60 -12.09
CA CYS A 81 1.09 3.03 -11.55
C CYS A 81 2.24 2.18 -12.07
N VAL A 82 3.20 2.83 -12.74
CA VAL A 82 4.37 2.16 -13.32
C VAL A 82 5.53 2.23 -12.35
N GLY A 83 6.14 1.08 -12.09
CA GLY A 83 7.24 0.99 -11.14
C GLY A 83 6.78 1.02 -9.68
N GLU A 84 5.48 0.92 -9.42
CA GLU A 84 5.02 0.39 -8.15
C GLU A 84 5.35 -1.09 -8.08
N ASN A 85 5.87 -1.50 -6.93
CA ASN A 85 6.05 -2.91 -6.66
C ASN A 85 4.68 -3.43 -6.23
N SER A 86 4.24 -4.53 -6.81
CA SER A 86 2.97 -5.15 -6.41
C SER A 86 3.05 -5.62 -4.96
N GLY A 87 1.91 -5.58 -4.27
CA GLY A 87 1.75 -6.31 -3.02
C GLY A 87 1.83 -7.81 -3.31
N HIS A 88 2.36 -8.57 -2.37
CA HIS A 88 2.49 -10.02 -2.53
C HIS A 88 1.70 -10.75 -1.48
N VAL A 89 0.91 -11.72 -1.91
CA VAL A 89 0.23 -12.64 -1.01
C VAL A 89 0.71 -14.05 -1.28
N VAL A 90 1.26 -14.70 -0.26
CA VAL A 90 1.79 -16.06 -0.35
C VAL A 90 1.09 -16.95 0.67
N LEU A 91 0.44 -18.01 0.20
CA LEU A 91 -0.15 -19.04 1.04
C LEU A 91 0.73 -20.29 0.99
N ILE A 92 1.23 -20.72 2.15
CA ILE A 92 2.18 -21.83 2.27
C ILE A 92 1.55 -22.93 3.14
N GLY A 93 1.35 -24.11 2.57
CA GLY A 93 0.87 -25.31 3.23
C GLY A 93 1.92 -26.02 4.09
N HIS A 94 2.71 -25.25 4.83
CA HIS A 94 3.71 -25.72 5.76
C HIS A 94 3.63 -24.91 7.06
N ASP A 95 3.55 -25.58 8.21
CA ASP A 95 3.54 -24.92 9.52
C ASP A 95 4.93 -24.83 10.17
N TYR A 96 5.96 -25.41 9.53
CA TYR A 96 7.35 -25.43 9.97
C TYR A 96 7.58 -26.05 11.35
N ALA A 97 6.65 -26.87 11.86
CA ALA A 97 6.87 -27.59 13.12
C ALA A 97 8.07 -28.55 13.06
N ARG A 98 8.46 -28.97 11.84
CA ARG A 98 9.75 -29.60 11.55
C ARG A 98 10.51 -28.81 10.49
N TYR A 99 11.82 -28.70 10.70
CA TYR A 99 12.71 -28.01 9.77
C TYR A 99 12.99 -28.89 8.55
N ASN A 100 12.78 -28.30 7.37
CA ASN A 100 13.22 -28.83 6.08
C ASN A 100 13.83 -27.66 5.29
N PRO A 101 15.04 -27.81 4.74
CA PRO A 101 15.74 -26.70 4.08
C PRO A 101 15.02 -26.19 2.83
N ALA A 102 14.37 -27.05 2.05
CA ALA A 102 13.60 -26.63 0.88
C ALA A 102 12.36 -25.82 1.29
N MET A 103 11.64 -26.29 2.33
CA MET A 103 10.52 -25.55 2.91
C MET A 103 10.98 -24.19 3.46
N ALA A 104 12.09 -24.16 4.21
CA ALA A 104 12.64 -22.93 4.75
C ALA A 104 12.99 -21.93 3.63
N GLN A 105 13.60 -22.41 2.54
CA GLN A 105 13.92 -21.58 1.37
C GLN A 105 12.68 -20.94 0.76
N VAL A 106 11.55 -21.65 0.66
CA VAL A 106 10.27 -21.09 0.20
C VAL A 106 9.84 -19.91 1.07
N LEU A 107 9.84 -20.07 2.40
CA LEU A 107 9.48 -18.98 3.32
C LEU A 107 10.42 -17.79 3.19
N GLY A 108 11.74 -18.04 3.15
CA GLY A 108 12.71 -16.97 3.00
C GLY A 108 12.56 -16.22 1.68
N ASN A 109 12.38 -16.93 0.57
CA ASN A 109 12.11 -16.31 -0.73
C ASN A 109 10.86 -15.42 -0.70
N ALA A 110 9.77 -15.91 -0.09
CA ALA A 110 8.55 -15.13 0.08
C ALA A 110 8.78 -13.85 0.90
N ILE A 111 9.57 -13.91 1.99
CA ILE A 111 9.95 -12.72 2.77
C ILE A 111 10.77 -11.74 1.93
N THR A 112 11.65 -12.25 1.07
CA THR A 112 12.50 -11.40 0.22
C THR A 112 11.80 -10.72 -0.95
N LEU A 113 10.50 -11.01 -1.16
CA LEU A 113 9.65 -10.21 -2.04
C LEU A 113 9.48 -8.78 -1.53
N ALA A 114 9.64 -8.55 -0.21
CA ALA A 114 9.70 -7.21 0.33
C ALA A 114 10.89 -6.44 -0.26
N ASN A 115 10.62 -5.23 -0.75
CA ASN A 115 11.61 -4.45 -1.51
C ASN A 115 12.61 -3.67 -0.63
N ARG A 116 12.52 -3.79 0.70
CA ARG A 116 13.44 -3.10 1.62
C ARG A 116 14.65 -3.96 1.94
N HIS A 117 15.80 -3.30 2.10
CA HIS A 117 17.05 -3.97 2.43
C HIS A 117 17.03 -4.54 3.86
N ASP A 118 16.55 -3.76 4.83
CA ASP A 118 16.24 -4.20 6.20
C ASP A 118 14.74 -4.42 6.29
N VAL A 119 14.34 -5.68 6.49
CA VAL A 119 12.94 -6.13 6.40
C VAL A 119 12.31 -6.15 7.79
N GLY A 120 11.29 -5.32 8.00
CA GLY A 120 10.44 -5.35 9.18
C GLY A 120 9.40 -6.46 9.09
N ILE A 121 9.47 -7.45 9.98
CA ILE A 121 8.58 -8.61 9.99
C ILE A 121 7.65 -8.53 11.21
N ALA A 122 6.33 -8.46 10.98
CA ALA A 122 5.33 -8.61 12.02
C ALA A 122 4.73 -10.02 12.02
N ARG A 123 4.41 -10.53 13.21
CA ARG A 123 3.98 -11.93 13.42
C ARG A 123 2.62 -11.99 14.10
N LEU A 124 1.63 -12.55 13.42
CA LEU A 124 0.32 -12.88 14.00
C LEU A 124 0.29 -14.36 14.37
N ALA A 125 0.44 -14.67 15.66
CA ALA A 125 0.64 -16.02 16.20
C ALA A 125 -0.35 -16.41 17.33
N ASP A 126 -1.54 -15.83 17.34
CA ASP A 126 -2.52 -15.89 18.44
C ASP A 126 -3.04 -17.30 18.80
N SER A 127 -3.01 -18.25 17.87
CA SER A 127 -3.40 -19.65 18.11
C SER A 127 -2.39 -20.66 17.55
N THR A 128 -1.12 -20.27 17.44
CA THR A 128 -0.06 -21.10 16.88
C THR A 128 0.57 -22.00 17.94
N THR A 129 0.97 -23.21 17.55
CA THR A 129 1.71 -24.10 18.46
C THR A 129 3.14 -23.59 18.70
N PRO A 130 3.73 -23.82 19.89
CA PRO A 130 5.12 -23.41 20.14
C PRO A 130 6.14 -23.99 19.15
N ASN A 131 5.92 -25.20 18.64
CA ASN A 131 6.82 -25.84 17.68
C ASN A 131 6.77 -25.14 16.32
N SER A 132 5.57 -24.89 15.80
CA SER A 132 5.37 -24.16 14.54
C SER A 132 5.96 -22.74 14.66
N ALA A 133 5.75 -22.08 15.80
CA ALA A 133 6.30 -20.74 16.06
C ALA A 133 7.84 -20.70 16.06
N ASN A 134 8.47 -21.62 16.82
CA ASN A 134 9.92 -21.73 16.91
C ASN A 134 10.54 -22.14 15.57
N GLY A 135 9.96 -23.11 14.88
CA GLY A 135 10.45 -23.60 13.60
C GLY A 135 10.34 -22.56 12.49
N THR A 136 9.25 -21.79 12.44
CA THR A 136 9.11 -20.64 11.54
C THR A 136 10.19 -19.60 11.83
N GLY A 137 10.41 -19.24 13.10
CA GLY A 137 11.46 -18.29 13.49
C GLY A 137 12.88 -18.76 13.10
N ALA A 138 13.16 -20.06 13.25
CA ALA A 138 14.42 -20.66 12.83
C ALA A 138 14.60 -20.65 11.31
N ALA A 139 13.55 -20.94 10.54
CA ALA A 139 13.56 -20.88 9.08
C ALA A 139 13.85 -19.46 8.58
N ILE A 140 13.16 -18.46 9.12
CA ILE A 140 13.40 -17.03 8.82
C ILE A 140 14.86 -16.67 9.09
N THR A 141 15.34 -16.94 10.31
CA THR A 141 16.70 -16.58 10.72
C THR A 141 17.74 -17.21 9.82
N THR A 142 17.59 -18.50 9.51
CA THR A 142 18.54 -19.25 8.68
C THR A 142 18.61 -18.66 7.28
N VAL A 143 17.47 -18.55 6.57
CA VAL A 143 17.48 -18.13 5.17
C VAL A 143 17.84 -16.65 5.02
N MET A 144 17.37 -15.77 5.91
CA MET A 144 17.74 -14.35 5.86
C MET A 144 19.24 -14.15 6.12
N THR A 145 19.84 -14.95 7.01
CA THR A 145 21.29 -14.94 7.24
C THR A 145 22.05 -15.41 6.01
N ASP A 146 21.63 -16.53 5.40
CA ASP A 146 22.28 -17.08 4.21
C ASP A 146 22.19 -16.13 3.00
N LEU A 147 21.09 -15.38 2.89
CA LEU A 147 20.91 -14.34 1.86
C LEU A 147 21.62 -13.03 2.19
N GLY A 148 22.19 -12.89 3.38
CA GLY A 148 22.80 -11.65 3.85
C GLY A 148 21.81 -10.48 3.93
N ARG A 149 20.52 -10.75 4.14
CA ARG A 149 19.49 -9.72 4.28
C ARG A 149 19.18 -9.46 5.75
N PRO A 150 19.44 -8.24 6.27
CA PRO A 150 19.03 -7.89 7.61
C PRO A 150 17.50 -7.88 7.72
N TRP A 151 17.02 -8.19 8.92
CA TRP A 151 15.61 -8.10 9.26
C TRP A 151 15.48 -7.83 10.76
N HIS A 152 14.32 -7.31 11.15
CA HIS A 152 13.98 -7.07 12.54
C HIS A 152 12.51 -7.40 12.81
N GLU A 153 12.19 -7.67 14.07
CA GLU A 153 10.80 -7.78 14.51
C GLU A 153 10.15 -6.40 14.49
N ALA A 154 9.05 -6.28 13.76
CA ALA A 154 8.20 -5.11 13.76
C ALA A 154 7.03 -5.31 14.74
N LEU A 155 6.59 -4.23 15.37
CA LEU A 155 5.45 -4.27 16.29
C LEU A 155 4.17 -4.58 15.51
N LEU A 156 3.43 -5.59 15.96
CA LEU A 156 2.08 -5.85 15.45
C LEU A 156 1.07 -4.98 16.23
N PRO A 157 0.39 -4.02 15.57
CA PRO A 157 -0.59 -3.15 16.21
C PRO A 157 -1.94 -3.87 16.40
N ALA A 158 -2.98 -3.16 16.84
CA ALA A 158 -4.32 -3.74 16.90
C ALA A 158 -4.93 -3.91 15.49
N PRO A 159 -5.88 -4.85 15.29
CA PRO A 159 -6.56 -5.00 13.99
C PRO A 159 -7.20 -3.68 13.54
N GLY A 160 -6.96 -3.33 12.28
CA GLY A 160 -7.42 -2.08 11.68
C GLY A 160 -6.49 -0.89 11.90
N GLU A 161 -5.46 -0.98 12.76
CA GLU A 161 -4.45 0.08 12.85
C GLU A 161 -3.40 -0.06 11.73
N PRO A 162 -2.76 1.05 11.30
CA PRO A 162 -1.72 0.99 10.27
C PRO A 162 -0.52 0.14 10.70
N LEU A 163 -0.08 -0.76 9.82
CA LEU A 163 1.09 -1.63 9.99
C LEU A 163 2.42 -0.86 9.76
N THR A 164 2.66 0.20 10.54
CA THR A 164 3.83 1.08 10.39
C THR A 164 5.14 0.35 10.67
N GLY A 165 6.08 0.43 9.73
CA GLY A 165 7.38 -0.26 9.84
C GLY A 165 7.32 -1.75 9.55
N VAL A 166 6.16 -2.27 9.14
CA VAL A 166 5.98 -3.66 8.71
C VAL A 166 6.08 -3.72 7.19
N ASP A 167 7.00 -4.54 6.70
CA ASP A 167 7.16 -4.87 5.28
C ASP A 167 6.59 -6.26 4.98
N VAL A 168 6.66 -7.17 5.95
CA VAL A 168 6.09 -8.53 5.86
C VAL A 168 5.20 -8.82 7.06
N LEU A 169 3.95 -9.19 6.82
CA LEU A 169 3.07 -9.78 7.82
C LEU A 169 3.04 -11.30 7.65
N ILE A 170 3.48 -12.02 8.68
CA ILE A 170 3.38 -13.48 8.73
C ILE A 170 2.22 -13.86 9.64
N VAL A 171 1.21 -14.50 9.05
CA VAL A 171 0.13 -15.18 9.76
C VAL A 171 0.56 -16.62 9.95
N PHE A 172 0.86 -16.99 11.19
CA PHE A 172 1.32 -18.34 11.50
C PHE A 172 0.19 -19.35 11.34
N ALA A 173 0.52 -20.63 11.21
CA ALA A 173 -0.48 -21.69 11.19
C ALA A 173 -1.35 -21.61 12.46
N ARG A 174 -2.67 -21.48 12.24
CA ARG A 174 -3.67 -21.28 13.30
C ARG A 174 -4.45 -22.55 13.48
N VAL A 175 -4.70 -22.95 14.73
CA VAL A 175 -5.68 -24.01 15.03
C VAL A 175 -6.93 -23.40 15.65
N GLY A 176 -8.04 -24.14 15.63
CA GLY A 176 -9.26 -23.77 16.35
C GLY A 176 -10.48 -23.66 15.44
N ASN A 177 -11.37 -22.71 15.77
CA ASN A 177 -12.64 -22.56 15.08
C ASN A 177 -12.47 -21.75 13.77
N PRO A 178 -12.95 -22.28 12.62
CA PRO A 178 -12.80 -21.61 11.32
C PRO A 178 -13.56 -20.28 11.21
N ASP A 179 -14.67 -20.10 11.91
CA ASP A 179 -15.45 -18.85 11.91
C ASP A 179 -14.77 -17.77 12.75
N THR A 180 -14.11 -18.16 13.85
CA THR A 180 -13.24 -17.24 14.61
C THR A 180 -12.05 -16.80 13.76
N ALA A 181 -11.45 -17.70 12.97
CA ALA A 181 -10.38 -17.35 12.06
C ALA A 181 -10.84 -16.41 10.94
N LEU A 182 -12.01 -16.67 10.35
CA LEU A 182 -12.66 -15.81 9.37
C LEU A 182 -12.92 -14.40 9.92
N ALA A 183 -13.54 -14.29 11.10
CA ALA A 183 -13.82 -13.01 11.74
C ALA A 183 -12.54 -12.23 12.08
N ALA A 184 -11.48 -12.93 12.50
CA ALA A 184 -10.17 -12.31 12.72
C ALA A 184 -9.58 -11.77 11.41
N GLY A 185 -9.67 -12.52 10.31
CA GLY A 185 -9.25 -12.05 8.98
C GLY A 185 -9.99 -10.79 8.56
N ALA A 186 -11.31 -10.78 8.74
CA ALA A 186 -12.14 -9.62 8.43
C ALA A 186 -11.73 -8.38 9.24
N ALA A 187 -11.36 -8.54 10.51
CA ALA A 187 -10.87 -7.45 11.35
C ALA A 187 -9.52 -6.87 10.88
N TRP A 188 -8.69 -7.67 10.20
CA TRP A 188 -7.39 -7.25 9.67
C TRP A 188 -7.41 -6.76 8.22
N SER A 189 -8.50 -7.00 7.48
CA SER A 189 -8.66 -6.69 6.04
C SER A 189 -8.09 -5.32 5.65
N ARG A 190 -8.57 -4.23 6.28
CA ARG A 190 -8.10 -2.87 6.00
C ARG A 190 -6.59 -2.70 6.15
N SER A 191 -5.99 -3.16 7.26
CA SER A 191 -4.55 -3.01 7.50
C SER A 191 -3.71 -3.84 6.52
N ILE A 192 -4.25 -4.99 6.09
CA ILE A 192 -3.63 -5.86 5.09
C ILE A 192 -3.70 -5.22 3.70
N ASP A 193 -4.85 -4.67 3.31
CA ASP A 193 -5.00 -3.96 2.03
C ASP A 193 -4.03 -2.78 1.99
N GLU A 194 -3.98 -1.95 3.04
CA GLU A 194 -3.00 -0.86 3.14
C GLU A 194 -1.54 -1.34 3.07
N LEU A 195 -1.24 -2.56 3.53
CA LEU A 195 0.10 -3.17 3.44
C LEU A 195 0.40 -3.60 2.01
N LEU A 196 -0.55 -4.23 1.33
CA LEU A 196 -0.38 -4.67 -0.05
C LEU A 196 -0.29 -3.46 -1.01
N ASP A 197 -1.10 -2.41 -0.79
CA ASP A 197 -1.09 -1.17 -1.59
C ASP A 197 0.25 -0.43 -1.54
N ARG A 198 1.07 -0.68 -0.51
CA ARG A 198 2.43 -0.13 -0.38
C ARG A 198 3.53 -1.14 -0.69
N ALA A 199 3.22 -2.16 -1.49
CA ALA A 199 4.13 -3.24 -1.89
C ALA A 199 4.61 -4.16 -0.76
N GLY A 200 3.82 -4.29 0.30
CA GLY A 200 4.09 -5.21 1.39
C GLY A 200 3.82 -6.66 1.00
N VAL A 201 4.27 -7.57 1.85
CA VAL A 201 4.07 -9.01 1.69
C VAL A 201 3.20 -9.54 2.81
N VAL A 202 2.18 -10.33 2.49
CA VAL A 202 1.44 -11.12 3.47
C VAL A 202 1.67 -12.59 3.21
N ILE A 203 2.18 -13.29 4.22
CA ILE A 203 2.45 -14.72 4.18
C ILE A 203 1.50 -15.41 5.14
N VAL A 204 0.69 -16.32 4.64
CA VAL A 204 -0.20 -17.16 5.45
C VAL A 204 0.37 -18.57 5.48
N LEU A 205 0.73 -19.03 6.68
CA LEU A 205 1.16 -20.40 6.92
C LEU A 205 -0.05 -21.25 7.30
N GLU A 206 -0.08 -22.47 6.79
CA GLU A 206 -1.11 -23.45 7.10
C GLU A 206 -0.49 -24.79 7.44
N GLY A 207 -1.14 -25.50 8.35
CA GLY A 207 -0.76 -26.87 8.71
C GLY A 207 -1.95 -27.83 8.73
N ALA A 208 -1.66 -29.11 8.90
CA ALA A 208 -2.70 -30.13 9.03
C ALA A 208 -3.62 -29.82 10.21
N GLY A 209 -4.93 -29.74 9.94
CA GLY A 209 -5.94 -29.35 10.92
C GLY A 209 -5.98 -27.86 11.26
N GLY A 210 -5.22 -27.04 10.55
CA GLY A 210 -5.23 -25.60 10.73
C GLY A 210 -6.38 -24.89 9.99
N VAL A 211 -6.61 -23.64 10.38
CA VAL A 211 -7.71 -22.77 9.91
C VAL A 211 -7.18 -21.42 9.43
N GLY A 212 -5.88 -21.32 9.11
CA GLY A 212 -5.24 -20.13 8.55
C GLY A 212 -5.87 -19.71 7.21
N TYR A 213 -6.29 -20.67 6.39
CA TYR A 213 -6.97 -20.40 5.11
C TYR A 213 -8.26 -19.58 5.29
N ARG A 214 -8.98 -19.75 6.40
CA ARG A 214 -10.19 -18.97 6.73
C ARG A 214 -9.85 -17.55 7.16
N PHE A 215 -8.73 -17.34 7.84
CA PHE A 215 -8.23 -15.99 8.07
C PHE A 215 -7.97 -15.28 6.74
N ALA A 216 -7.32 -15.97 5.81
CA ALA A 216 -7.04 -15.41 4.50
C ALA A 216 -8.31 -15.06 3.70
N GLU A 217 -9.34 -15.91 3.80
CA GLU A 217 -10.68 -15.64 3.25
C GLU A 217 -11.34 -14.41 3.90
N GLY A 218 -11.28 -14.31 5.23
CA GLY A 218 -11.85 -13.17 5.96
C GLY A 218 -11.16 -11.86 5.60
N ALA A 219 -9.84 -11.90 5.40
CA ALA A 219 -9.05 -10.76 4.95
C ALA A 219 -9.17 -10.49 3.43
N THR A 220 -10.02 -11.24 2.72
CA THR A 220 -10.24 -11.14 1.26
C THR A 220 -9.00 -11.40 0.40
N MET A 221 -7.98 -12.08 0.95
CA MET A 221 -6.72 -12.38 0.26
C MET A 221 -6.85 -13.55 -0.72
N PHE A 222 -7.53 -14.62 -0.31
CA PHE A 222 -7.80 -15.80 -1.12
C PHE A 222 -9.19 -16.36 -0.84
N ASN A 223 -9.74 -17.10 -1.80
CA ASN A 223 -10.89 -17.96 -1.58
C ASN A 223 -10.49 -19.40 -1.92
N VAL A 224 -10.03 -20.14 -0.91
CA VAL A 224 -9.61 -21.54 -1.06
C VAL A 224 -10.49 -22.45 -0.21
N GLY A 225 -10.71 -23.67 -0.69
CA GLY A 225 -11.38 -24.70 0.08
C GLY A 225 -10.52 -25.18 1.27
N PRO A 226 -11.10 -26.03 2.15
CA PRO A 226 -10.36 -26.61 3.25
C PRO A 226 -9.11 -27.37 2.76
N PRO A 227 -7.96 -27.22 3.45
CA PRO A 227 -6.73 -27.90 3.09
C PRO A 227 -6.82 -29.42 3.27
N LEU A 228 -6.06 -30.16 2.46
CA LEU A 228 -5.86 -31.61 2.60
C LEU A 228 -4.48 -31.88 3.17
N ASP A 229 -4.37 -32.78 4.15
CA ASP A 229 -3.08 -33.24 4.68
C ASP A 229 -2.32 -34.01 3.60
N VAL A 230 -1.10 -33.57 3.31
CA VAL A 230 -0.18 -34.17 2.34
C VAL A 230 1.19 -34.45 2.97
N THR A 231 1.20 -34.61 4.29
CA THR A 231 2.38 -34.99 5.07
C THR A 231 3.01 -36.25 4.48
N ARG A 232 4.33 -36.19 4.23
CA ARG A 232 5.16 -37.23 3.58
C ARG A 232 4.93 -37.43 2.09
N GLU A 233 4.19 -36.55 1.41
CA GLU A 233 4.14 -36.56 -0.05
C GLU A 233 5.35 -35.85 -0.67
N LEU A 234 5.71 -36.24 -1.90
CA LEU A 234 6.73 -35.54 -2.68
C LEU A 234 6.09 -34.34 -3.37
N THR A 235 6.59 -33.16 -3.03
CA THR A 235 6.15 -31.89 -3.57
C THR A 235 7.06 -31.46 -4.72
N MET A 236 6.45 -30.95 -5.78
CA MET A 236 7.11 -30.49 -7.00
C MET A 236 6.99 -28.98 -7.16
N VAL A 237 8.05 -28.33 -7.64
CA VAL A 237 7.97 -26.97 -8.19
C VAL A 237 7.24 -27.03 -9.53
N ASN A 238 6.11 -26.33 -9.63
CA ASN A 238 5.28 -26.25 -10.83
C ASN A 238 5.68 -25.07 -11.73
N ASP A 239 6.15 -23.97 -11.14
CA ASP A 239 6.60 -22.79 -11.88
C ASP A 239 7.97 -22.33 -11.38
N ALA A 240 9.03 -22.78 -12.05
CA ALA A 240 10.40 -22.46 -11.68
C ALA A 240 10.81 -20.99 -11.94
N GLN A 241 9.97 -20.19 -12.62
CA GLN A 241 10.23 -18.77 -12.85
C GLN A 241 9.72 -17.89 -11.70
N ASP A 242 8.85 -18.43 -10.85
CA ASP A 242 8.33 -17.67 -9.72
C ASP A 242 9.42 -17.35 -8.69
N ALA A 243 9.38 -16.12 -8.16
CA ALA A 243 10.36 -15.64 -7.19
C ALA A 243 10.34 -16.43 -5.87
N VAL A 244 9.19 -16.98 -5.47
CA VAL A 244 9.03 -17.77 -4.23
C VAL A 244 9.77 -19.10 -4.29
N VAL A 245 10.07 -19.62 -5.48
CA VAL A 245 10.69 -20.95 -5.64
C VAL A 245 12.14 -20.92 -6.08
N GLN A 246 12.76 -19.75 -6.14
CA GLN A 246 14.15 -19.61 -6.57
C GLN A 246 15.08 -20.43 -5.65
N HIS A 247 15.91 -21.27 -6.25
CA HIS A 247 16.83 -22.19 -5.55
C HIS A 247 16.16 -23.22 -4.63
N VAL A 248 14.84 -23.41 -4.71
CA VAL A 248 14.17 -24.49 -3.97
C VAL A 248 14.48 -25.83 -4.64
N VAL A 249 15.03 -26.78 -3.88
CA VAL A 249 15.28 -28.15 -4.37
C VAL A 249 13.95 -28.85 -4.66
N SER A 250 13.82 -29.43 -5.85
CA SER A 250 12.60 -30.11 -6.33
C SER A 250 12.93 -31.49 -6.93
N PRO A 251 12.19 -32.56 -6.60
CA PRO A 251 11.17 -32.61 -5.54
C PRO A 251 11.77 -32.47 -4.14
N TYR A 252 10.92 -32.10 -3.17
CA TYR A 252 11.22 -32.22 -1.75
C TYR A 252 10.06 -32.89 -1.02
N LEU A 253 10.34 -33.47 0.16
CA LEU A 253 9.32 -34.10 0.97
C LEU A 253 8.54 -33.03 1.75
N ALA A 254 7.23 -32.99 1.61
CA ALA A 254 6.34 -32.30 2.54
C ALA A 254 6.49 -32.97 3.91
N ASP A 255 7.15 -32.30 4.88
CA ASP A 255 7.39 -32.90 6.19
C ASP A 255 6.09 -32.89 7.04
N SER A 256 6.20 -33.02 8.36
CA SER A 256 5.05 -33.05 9.25
C SER A 256 4.09 -31.89 9.01
N THR A 257 2.79 -32.18 9.16
CA THR A 257 1.72 -31.19 9.21
C THR A 257 1.62 -30.33 7.96
N SER A 258 2.09 -30.80 6.81
CA SER A 258 1.98 -30.09 5.54
C SER A 258 0.63 -30.32 4.88
N VAL A 259 0.14 -29.33 4.15
CA VAL A 259 -1.15 -29.40 3.46
C VAL A 259 -1.07 -28.94 2.00
N ALA A 260 -2.04 -29.38 1.20
CA ALA A 260 -2.34 -28.83 -0.11
C ALA A 260 -3.72 -28.15 -0.11
N PHE A 261 -3.89 -27.16 -0.99
CA PHE A 261 -5.11 -26.40 -1.24
C PHE A 261 -5.75 -26.90 -2.54
N PRO A 262 -6.84 -27.70 -2.46
CA PRO A 262 -7.45 -28.30 -3.65
C PRO A 262 -8.05 -27.24 -4.59
N GLY A 263 -7.98 -27.51 -5.89
CA GLY A 263 -8.54 -26.63 -6.93
C GLY A 263 -7.74 -25.35 -7.19
N GLN A 264 -6.65 -25.12 -6.47
CA GLN A 264 -5.75 -24.00 -6.71
C GLN A 264 -4.59 -24.43 -7.60
N THR A 265 -4.20 -23.54 -8.51
CA THR A 265 -2.89 -23.59 -9.17
C THR A 265 -1.88 -22.87 -8.29
N GLY A 266 -0.72 -23.47 -8.08
CA GLY A 266 0.32 -22.90 -7.24
C GLY A 266 1.70 -23.16 -7.79
N VAL A 267 2.67 -22.40 -7.30
CA VAL A 267 4.08 -22.45 -7.71
C VAL A 267 4.77 -23.74 -7.25
N ILE A 268 4.21 -24.37 -6.21
CA ILE A 268 4.61 -25.67 -5.69
C ILE A 268 3.34 -26.49 -5.43
N GLY A 269 3.34 -27.78 -5.76
CA GLY A 269 2.19 -28.64 -5.55
C GLY A 269 2.47 -30.14 -5.50
N VAL A 270 1.39 -30.86 -5.22
CA VAL A 270 1.26 -32.32 -5.24
C VAL A 270 0.02 -32.67 -6.08
N PRO A 271 -0.25 -33.96 -6.41
CA PRO A 271 -1.46 -34.32 -7.15
C PRO A 271 -2.78 -33.86 -6.49
N ALA A 272 -2.81 -33.72 -5.17
CA ALA A 272 -3.98 -33.27 -4.41
C ALA A 272 -4.25 -31.75 -4.51
N GLY A 273 -3.29 -30.93 -4.93
CA GLY A 273 -3.44 -29.48 -5.06
C GLY A 273 -2.15 -28.68 -4.89
N ALA A 274 -2.28 -27.35 -4.84
CA ALA A 274 -1.15 -26.46 -4.58
C ALA A 274 -0.71 -26.57 -3.12
N VAL A 275 0.58 -26.68 -2.86
CA VAL A 275 1.16 -26.54 -1.51
C VAL A 275 1.58 -25.09 -1.27
N VAL A 276 2.02 -24.38 -2.31
CA VAL A 276 2.33 -22.95 -2.23
C VAL A 276 1.60 -22.21 -3.34
N VAL A 277 0.84 -21.18 -2.96
CA VAL A 277 0.16 -20.27 -3.88
C VAL A 277 0.79 -18.89 -3.72
N HIS A 278 1.09 -18.22 -4.82
CA HIS A 278 1.61 -16.87 -4.85
C HIS A 278 0.72 -16.01 -5.76
N LEU A 279 0.28 -14.87 -5.24
CA LEU A 279 -0.47 -13.86 -5.97
C LEU A 279 0.22 -12.50 -5.83
N THR A 280 0.24 -11.75 -6.92
CA THR A 280 0.56 -10.33 -6.94
C THR A 280 -0.75 -9.54 -6.89
N ARG A 281 -0.81 -8.50 -6.05
CA ARG A 281 -1.89 -7.52 -5.98
C ARG A 281 -1.43 -6.16 -6.44
#